data_AF-A0AAU9CE12-F1
#
_entry.id   AF-A0AAU9CE12-F1
#
_cell.length_a   1.000
_cell.length_b   1.000
_cell.length_c   1.000
_cell.angle_alpha   90.00
_cell.angle_beta   90.00
_cell.angle_gamma   90.00
#
_symmetry.space_group_name_H-M   'P 1'
#
loop_
_entity.id
_entity.type
_entity.pdbx_description
1 polymer ?
#
loop_
_entity_poly.entity_id
_entity_poly.type
_entity_poly.pdbx_seq_one_letter_code
_entity_poly.pdbx_strand_id
1 'polypeptide(L)'
;MNKTKGCLIANFATVPFLHIYSQDVACYGENLAYFPKGFIENMFFVSANPWVSFTSFDLNVANMDNFFAPVFTMGKYYTQGDKVLMPLAIQVHHAVCDGFHVGRMLNELQQYCNEWQGGA
;
A
#
# COMPACT_ATOMS: atom_id res chain seq x y z
N MET A 1 21.77 4.35 -2.14
CA MET A 1 20.73 5.16 -2.82
C MET A 1 19.40 4.46 -2.55
N ASN A 2 18.68 4.90 -1.51
CA ASN A 2 17.55 4.19 -0.93
C ASN A 2 16.33 4.29 -1.86
N LYS A 3 15.97 3.20 -2.55
CA LYS A 3 14.87 3.18 -3.51
C LYS A 3 13.57 2.73 -2.85
N THR A 4 12.64 3.66 -2.75
CA THR A 4 11.21 3.41 -2.67
C THR A 4 10.74 2.87 -4.01
N LYS A 5 10.51 1.56 -4.13
CA LYS A 5 9.80 0.97 -5.26
C LYS A 5 8.82 -0.07 -4.75
N GLY A 6 7.53 0.19 -4.94
CA GLY A 6 6.46 -0.75 -4.65
C GLY A 6 5.32 -0.52 -5.64
N CYS A 7 5.26 -1.35 -6.68
CA CYS A 7 4.01 -1.64 -7.36
C CYS A 7 3.67 -3.06 -6.90
N LEU A 8 2.86 -3.18 -5.85
CA LEU A 8 2.48 -4.46 -5.29
C LEU A 8 1.29 -5.02 -6.06
N ILE A 9 1.44 -6.20 -6.66
CA ILE A 9 0.31 -7.00 -7.16
C ILE A 9 -0.11 -7.91 -6.01
N ALA A 10 -1.19 -7.56 -5.31
CA ALA A 10 -1.70 -8.37 -4.21
C ALA A 10 -2.78 -9.35 -4.67
N ASN A 11 -2.45 -10.64 -4.69
CA ASN A 11 -3.42 -11.73 -4.71
C ASN A 11 -3.49 -12.30 -3.29
N PHE A 12 -4.59 -12.07 -2.58
CA PHE A 12 -4.70 -12.32 -1.15
C PHE A 12 -4.96 -13.81 -0.82
N ALA A 13 -3.88 -14.58 -0.68
CA ALA A 13 -3.80 -15.80 0.12
C ALA A 13 -2.38 -15.87 0.71
N THR A 14 -2.23 -15.95 2.03
CA THR A 14 -1.01 -15.55 2.77
C THR A 14 0.28 -16.28 2.38
N VAL A 15 0.27 -17.61 2.24
CA VAL A 15 1.47 -18.38 1.83
C VAL A 15 1.73 -18.26 0.32
N PRO A 16 0.74 -18.43 -0.57
CA PRO A 16 0.93 -18.22 -2.00
C PRO A 16 1.41 -16.79 -2.33
N PHE A 17 0.85 -15.78 -1.63
CA PHE A 17 1.20 -14.39 -1.84
C PHE A 17 2.67 -14.11 -1.52
N LEU A 18 3.13 -14.50 -0.32
CA LEU A 18 4.51 -14.24 0.08
C LEU A 18 5.51 -14.97 -0.82
N HIS A 19 5.16 -16.18 -1.28
CA HIS A 19 5.99 -16.94 -2.22
C HIS A 19 6.13 -16.21 -3.56
N ILE A 20 5.02 -15.79 -4.16
CA ILE A 20 5.01 -15.07 -5.44
C ILE A 20 5.72 -13.71 -5.29
N TYR A 21 5.44 -12.98 -4.21
CA TYR A 21 6.11 -11.72 -3.91
C TYR A 21 7.63 -11.88 -3.80
N SER A 22 8.09 -12.90 -3.07
CA SER A 22 9.54 -13.14 -2.89
C SER A 22 10.22 -13.50 -4.21
N GLN A 23 9.56 -14.28 -5.06
CA GLN A 23 10.04 -14.58 -6.42
C GLN A 23 10.11 -13.32 -7.28
N ASP A 24 9.07 -12.48 -7.24
CA ASP A 24 9.06 -11.22 -7.98
C ASP A 24 10.17 -10.27 -7.52
N VAL A 25 10.41 -10.15 -6.21
CA VAL A 25 11.52 -9.35 -5.68
C VAL A 25 12.87 -9.95 -6.10
N ALA A 26 13.03 -11.27 -6.06
CA ALA A 26 14.28 -11.91 -6.50
C ALA A 26 14.56 -11.69 -8.00
N CYS A 27 13.53 -11.76 -8.84
CA CYS A 27 13.66 -11.58 -10.28
C CYS A 27 13.83 -10.11 -10.71
N TYR A 28 13.19 -9.17 -10.00
CA TYR A 28 13.07 -7.77 -10.46
C TYR A 28 13.56 -6.71 -9.49
N GLY A 29 14.01 -7.07 -8.27
CA GLY A 29 14.39 -6.12 -7.21
C GLY A 29 15.53 -5.18 -7.58
N GLU A 30 16.49 -5.67 -8.36
CA GLU A 30 17.63 -4.87 -8.87
C GLU A 30 17.33 -4.20 -10.22
N ASN A 31 16.16 -4.44 -10.82
CA ASN A 31 15.80 -3.83 -12.08
C ASN A 31 15.49 -2.33 -11.89
N LEU A 32 16.25 -1.48 -12.59
CA LEU A 32 16.15 -0.03 -12.43
C LEU A 32 14.95 0.58 -13.18
N ALA A 33 14.27 -0.16 -14.06
CA ALA A 33 13.06 0.29 -14.76
C ALA A 33 11.97 0.76 -13.78
N TYR A 34 11.14 1.71 -14.20
CA TYR A 34 10.04 2.22 -13.37
C TYR A 34 8.97 1.15 -13.12
N PHE A 35 8.58 0.41 -14.18
CA PHE A 35 7.71 -0.76 -14.12
C PHE A 35 8.42 -2.00 -14.68
N PRO A 36 9.23 -2.72 -13.87
CA PRO A 36 9.99 -3.89 -14.34
C PRO A 36 9.13 -5.00 -14.96
N LYS A 37 7.89 -5.16 -14.49
CA LYS A 37 6.90 -6.13 -14.99
C LYS A 37 5.82 -5.50 -15.89
N GLY A 38 5.98 -4.23 -16.28
CA GLY A 38 4.91 -3.46 -16.91
C GLY A 38 3.76 -3.12 -15.95
N PHE A 39 2.63 -2.71 -16.52
CA PHE A 39 1.41 -2.33 -15.80
C PHE A 39 0.24 -3.20 -16.28
N ILE A 40 -0.68 -3.56 -15.39
CA ILE A 40 -1.93 -4.27 -15.71
C ILE A 40 -3.12 -3.47 -15.17
N GLU A 41 -4.29 -3.64 -15.77
CA GLU A 41 -5.45 -2.76 -15.56
C GLU A 41 -6.05 -2.82 -14.14
N ASN A 42 -5.91 -3.96 -13.46
CA ASN A 42 -6.54 -4.25 -12.18
C ASN A 42 -5.56 -4.19 -10.99
N MET A 43 -4.73 -3.14 -10.94
CA MET A 43 -3.82 -2.87 -9.83
C MET A 43 -4.36 -1.80 -8.89
N PHE A 44 -3.95 -1.86 -7.63
CA PHE A 44 -3.95 -0.72 -6.72
C PHE A 44 -2.51 -0.43 -6.30
N PHE A 45 -2.25 0.80 -5.84
CA PHE A 45 -0.89 1.25 -5.59
C PHE A 45 -0.58 1.27 -4.10
N VAL A 46 0.61 0.81 -3.73
CA VAL A 46 1.12 0.87 -2.36
C VAL A 46 2.54 1.39 -2.39
N SER A 47 2.77 2.52 -1.74
CA SER A 47 4.10 3.10 -1.54
C SER A 47 4.49 3.08 -0.07
N ALA A 48 5.79 2.92 0.21
CA ALA A 48 6.32 2.89 1.57
C ALA A 48 7.36 4.00 1.75
N ASN A 49 7.10 5.01 2.55
CA ASN A 49 8.05 6.05 2.94
C ASN A 49 8.63 5.75 4.33
N PRO A 50 9.66 4.89 4.45
CA PRO A 50 10.22 4.50 5.74
C PRO A 50 11.06 5.60 6.41
N TRP A 51 11.22 6.77 5.78
CA TRP A 51 12.05 7.85 6.31
C TRP A 51 11.26 8.85 7.16
N VAL A 52 9.96 8.99 6.91
CA VAL A 52 9.15 10.06 7.50
C VAL A 52 7.96 9.48 8.26
N SER A 53 7.84 9.82 9.54
CA SER A 53 6.64 9.59 10.35
C SER A 53 5.67 10.75 10.15
N PHE A 54 5.01 10.79 8.98
CA PHE A 54 4.16 11.91 8.59
C PHE A 54 2.84 11.95 9.39
N THR A 55 2.24 13.13 9.47
CA THR A 55 0.88 13.33 10.01
C THR A 55 -0.16 13.56 8.92
N SER A 56 0.25 13.99 7.71
CA SER A 56 -0.56 14.07 6.49
C SER A 56 0.32 13.71 5.30
N PHE A 57 -0.30 13.13 4.28
CA PHE A 57 0.31 12.84 3.00
C PHE A 57 -0.77 12.88 1.92
N ASP A 58 -0.61 13.77 0.95
CA ASP A 58 -1.62 14.06 -0.05
C ASP A 58 -1.00 13.97 -1.45
N LEU A 59 -1.63 13.17 -2.31
CA LEU A 59 -1.26 13.06 -3.72
C LEU A 59 -2.14 13.99 -4.54
N ASN A 60 -1.52 14.97 -5.19
CA ASN A 60 -2.18 15.80 -6.18
C ASN A 60 -1.88 15.24 -7.58
N VAL A 61 -2.83 14.48 -8.12
CA VAL A 61 -2.69 13.86 -9.46
C VAL A 61 -3.26 14.83 -10.49
N ALA A 62 -2.41 15.27 -11.43
CA ALA A 62 -2.78 16.29 -12.42
C ALA A 62 -3.94 15.88 -13.34
N ASN A 63 -4.10 14.58 -13.61
CA ASN A 63 -5.22 14.04 -14.35
C ASN A 63 -5.84 12.86 -13.59
N MET A 64 -7.06 13.06 -13.09
CA MET A 64 -7.81 12.05 -12.33
C MET A 64 -8.89 11.37 -13.17
N ASP A 65 -9.02 11.70 -14.46
CA ASP A 65 -10.04 11.14 -15.35
C ASP A 65 -9.90 9.61 -15.39
N ASN A 66 -10.95 8.92 -14.92
CA ASN A 66 -11.02 7.46 -14.80
C ASN A 66 -9.89 6.81 -13.97
N PHE A 67 -9.20 7.57 -13.11
CA PHE A 67 -8.22 7.02 -12.17
C PHE A 67 -8.93 6.55 -10.89
N PHE A 68 -9.46 5.33 -10.91
CA PHE A 68 -10.25 4.76 -9.81
C PHE A 68 -9.44 3.86 -8.86
N ALA A 69 -8.21 3.51 -9.24
CA ALA A 69 -7.33 2.66 -8.44
C ALA A 69 -6.94 3.38 -7.14
N PRO A 70 -7.21 2.80 -5.95
CA PRO A 70 -6.81 3.43 -4.70
C PRO A 70 -5.29 3.45 -4.55
N VAL A 71 -4.78 4.51 -3.92
CA VAL A 71 -3.34 4.67 -3.65
C VAL A 71 -3.11 4.74 -2.15
N PHE A 72 -2.32 3.80 -1.63
CA PHE A 72 -1.90 3.75 -0.23
C PHE A 72 -0.47 4.28 -0.09
N THR A 73 -0.23 5.06 0.96
CA THR A 73 1.10 5.50 1.35
C THR A 73 1.33 5.18 2.83
N MET A 74 2.34 4.36 3.10
CA MET A 74 2.74 3.96 4.46
C MET A 74 3.94 4.79 4.91
N GLY A 75 3.90 5.34 6.12
CA GLY A 75 5.00 6.11 6.71
C GLY A 75 5.90 5.27 7.61
N LYS A 76 6.95 5.92 8.13
CA LYS A 76 7.79 5.36 9.19
C LYS A 76 6.96 5.20 10.47
N TYR A 77 6.87 3.98 10.98
CA TYR A 77 6.24 3.72 12.27
C TYR A 77 7.02 4.37 13.42
N TYR A 78 6.32 4.60 14.54
CA TYR A 78 6.88 5.20 15.74
C TYR A 78 6.18 4.67 16.98
N THR A 79 6.85 4.78 18.13
CA THR A 79 6.30 4.38 19.43
C THR A 79 5.58 5.57 20.07
N GLN A 80 4.38 5.34 20.60
CA GLN A 80 3.62 6.31 21.40
C GLN A 80 3.09 5.60 22.65
N GLY A 81 3.75 5.83 23.79
CA GLY A 81 3.50 5.07 25.02
C GLY A 81 3.72 3.57 24.77
N ASP A 82 2.73 2.76 25.12
CA ASP A 82 2.76 1.29 24.95
C ASP A 82 2.33 0.83 23.55
N LYS A 83 2.11 1.75 22.60
CA LYS A 83 1.64 1.45 21.25
C LYS A 83 2.72 1.70 20.21
N VAL A 84 2.71 0.90 19.15
CA VAL A 84 3.41 1.21 17.90
C VAL A 84 2.37 1.69 16.89
N LEU A 85 2.56 2.91 16.40
CA LEU A 85 1.67 3.54 15.43
C LEU A 85 2.38 3.68 14.09
N MET A 86 1.64 3.56 12.99
CA MET A 86 2.15 3.72 11.64
C MET A 86 1.27 4.70 10.87
N PRO A 87 1.85 5.79 10.32
CA PRO A 87 1.11 6.65 9.42
C PRO A 87 0.65 5.90 8.17
N LEU A 88 -0.62 6.06 7.82
CA LEU A 88 -1.23 5.51 6.61
C LEU A 88 -2.12 6.57 5.98
N ALA A 89 -1.88 6.87 4.72
CA ALA A 89 -2.75 7.72 3.89
C ALA A 89 -3.35 6.88 2.77
N ILE A 90 -4.60 7.18 2.42
CA ILE A 90 -5.30 6.61 1.27
C ILE A 90 -5.86 7.73 0.40
N GLN A 91 -5.60 7.64 -0.90
CA GLN A 91 -6.25 8.45 -1.93
C GLN A 91 -7.26 7.57 -2.68
N VAL A 92 -8.48 8.07 -2.84
CA VAL A 92 -9.54 7.44 -3.63
C VAL A 92 -10.21 8.46 -4.54
N HIS A 93 -10.86 7.98 -5.59
CA HIS A 93 -11.68 8.82 -6.46
C HIS A 93 -13.15 8.83 -5.99
N HIS A 94 -13.72 10.03 -5.81
CA HIS A 94 -15.07 10.20 -5.24
C HIS A 94 -16.19 9.57 -6.07
N ALA A 95 -16.00 9.40 -7.39
CA ALA A 95 -16.97 8.70 -8.25
C ALA A 95 -17.18 7.22 -7.90
N VAL A 96 -16.26 6.59 -7.15
CA VAL A 96 -16.34 5.18 -6.77
C VAL A 96 -16.25 4.94 -5.26
N CYS A 97 -15.79 5.94 -4.48
CA CYS A 97 -15.62 5.83 -3.05
C CYS A 97 -15.99 7.11 -2.31
N ASP A 98 -17.01 7.02 -1.49
CA ASP A 98 -17.43 8.02 -0.51
C ASP A 98 -16.70 7.84 0.83
N GLY A 99 -16.86 8.80 1.74
CA GLY A 99 -16.27 8.73 3.09
C GLY A 99 -16.68 7.49 3.89
N PHE A 100 -17.89 6.96 3.68
CA PHE A 100 -18.33 5.71 4.31
C PHE A 100 -17.46 4.52 3.91
N HIS A 101 -17.17 4.36 2.61
CA HIS A 101 -16.39 3.24 2.09
C HIS A 101 -14.97 3.25 2.66
N VAL A 102 -14.34 4.43 2.66
CA VAL A 102 -12.99 4.61 3.21
C VAL A 102 -12.98 4.37 4.72
N GLY A 103 -13.94 4.95 5.45
CA GLY A 103 -14.03 4.80 6.91
C GLY A 103 -14.24 3.34 7.33
N ARG A 104 -15.14 2.62 6.65
CA ARG A 104 -15.34 1.20 6.88
C ARG A 104 -14.08 0.38 6.63
N MET A 105 -13.40 0.60 5.49
CA MET A 105 -12.19 -0.13 5.13
C MET A 105 -11.05 0.11 6.14
N LEU A 106 -10.84 1.35 6.59
CA LEU A 106 -9.81 1.65 7.60
C LEU A 106 -10.09 0.99 8.96
N ASN A 107 -11.37 0.88 9.34
CA ASN A 107 -11.76 0.16 10.56
C ASN A 107 -11.51 -1.34 10.44
N GLU A 108 -11.86 -1.95 9.30
CA GLU A 108 -11.60 -3.36 9.02
C GLU A 108 -10.09 -3.65 8.95
N LEU A 109 -9.29 -2.75 8.35
CA LEU A 109 -7.84 -2.87 8.32
C LEU A 109 -7.25 -2.93 9.73
N GLN A 110 -7.72 -2.07 10.64
CA GLN A 110 -7.27 -2.08 12.03
C GLN A 110 -7.62 -3.40 12.74
N GLN A 111 -8.81 -3.96 12.49
CA GLN A 111 -9.21 -5.26 13.02
C GLN A 111 -8.31 -6.37 12.50
N TYR A 112 -8.07 -6.41 11.18
CA TYR A 112 -7.17 -7.39 10.58
C TYR A 112 -5.74 -7.31 11.12
N CYS A 113 -5.21 -6.11 11.35
CA CYS A 113 -3.89 -5.96 11.97
C CYS A 113 -3.84 -6.48 13.42
N ASN A 114 -4.94 -6.35 14.18
CA ASN A 114 -5.00 -6.82 15.56
C ASN A 114 -5.18 -8.34 15.66
N GLU A 115 -5.89 -8.94 14.71
CA GLU A 115 -6.33 -10.33 14.76
C GLU A 115 -5.46 -11.27 13.94
N TRP A 116 -4.55 -10.76 13.10
CA TRP A 116 -3.72 -11.59 12.24
C TRP A 116 -2.72 -12.45 13.03
N GLN A 117 -2.84 -13.77 12.89
CA GLN A 117 -2.01 -14.76 13.60
C GLN A 117 -0.86 -15.34 12.75
N GLY A 118 -0.65 -14.81 11.53
CA GLY A 118 0.19 -15.45 10.53
C GLY A 118 -0.56 -16.59 9.82
N GLY A 119 -0.38 -16.73 8.51
CA GLY A 119 -0.93 -17.87 7.77
C GLY A 119 -0.18 -19.15 8.18
N ALA A 120 -0.89 -20.15 8.69
CA ALA A 120 -0.38 -21.51 8.81
C ALA A 120 -0.17 -22.14 7.42
#